data_AF-A0A1I7IMZ4-F1
#
_entry.id   AF-A0A1I7IMZ4-F1
#
_cell.length_a   1.000
_cell.length_b   1.000
_cell.length_c   1.000
_cell.angle_alpha   90.00
_cell.angle_beta   90.00
_cell.angle_gamma   90.00
#
_symmetry.space_group_name_H-M   'P 1'
#
loop_
_entity.id
_entity.type
_entity.pdbx_description
1 polymer ?
#
loop_
_entity_poly.entity_id
_entity_poly.type
_entity_poly.pdbx_seq_one_letter_code
_entity_poly.pdbx_strand_id
1 'polypeptide(L)'
;MEIHVLDAYGKWQASPELLSDWKPIYTGSTAQFLRNYRNNGRSVDLYISYYRDQKQGLELINSENVLVPEKGSKWHDAGEDMRTISLDAQEEIVKQNRLHSPSISLLAWRWYWIGGEETANPYWAKLMLARNKLLGRGDDAVEIIVATRYEDSVDEAASVLQDFITDTAPTITGALRNAANR
;
A
#
# COMPACT_ATOMS: atom_id res chain seq x y z
N MET A 1 2.93 15.29 -9.78
CA MET A 1 2.14 14.26 -10.51
C MET A 1 0.95 13.92 -9.65
N GLU A 2 -0.28 14.10 -10.14
CA GLU A 2 -1.48 13.70 -9.37
C GLU A 2 -1.84 12.26 -9.70
N ILE A 3 -1.93 11.41 -8.68
CA ILE A 3 -2.45 10.06 -8.81
C ILE A 3 -3.99 10.18 -8.80
N HIS A 4 -4.60 10.19 -9.99
CA HIS A 4 -6.05 10.18 -10.12
C HIS A 4 -6.57 8.76 -9.87
N VAL A 5 -6.83 8.46 -8.60
CA VAL A 5 -7.53 7.25 -8.19
C VAL A 5 -9.02 7.63 -8.14
N LEU A 6 -9.87 6.94 -8.91
CA LEU A 6 -11.27 7.24 -9.18
C LEU A 6 -12.12 7.34 -7.91
N ASP A 7 -13.23 8.08 -7.99
CA ASP A 7 -14.20 8.18 -6.90
C ASP A 7 -14.99 6.87 -6.67
N ALA A 8 -14.88 5.90 -7.59
CA ALA A 8 -15.46 4.57 -7.43
C ALA A 8 -14.64 3.50 -8.17
N TYR A 9 -14.58 2.30 -7.58
CA TYR A 9 -13.97 1.10 -8.14
C TYR A 9 -14.88 -0.11 -7.97
N GLY A 10 -15.46 -0.58 -9.07
CA GLY A 10 -16.44 -1.67 -9.00
C GLY A 10 -17.55 -1.35 -8.02
N LYS A 11 -17.64 -2.13 -6.94
CA LYS A 11 -18.63 -1.97 -5.85
C LYS A 11 -18.19 -1.03 -4.72
N TRP A 12 -16.96 -0.52 -4.76
CA TRP A 12 -16.37 0.34 -3.73
C TRP A 12 -16.52 1.82 -4.09
N GLN A 13 -16.98 2.63 -3.14
CA GLN A 13 -17.18 4.06 -3.31
C GLN A 13 -16.25 4.85 -2.41
N ALA A 14 -15.63 5.90 -2.96
CA ALA A 14 -14.81 6.81 -2.19
C ALA A 14 -15.60 7.46 -1.05
N SER A 15 -14.98 7.54 0.10
CA SER A 15 -15.49 8.23 1.29
C SER A 15 -14.46 9.26 1.74
N PRO A 16 -14.90 10.49 2.10
CA PRO A 16 -14.01 11.51 2.65
C PRO A 16 -13.53 11.16 4.08
N GLU A 17 -14.23 10.27 4.77
CA GLU A 17 -13.90 9.85 6.13
C GLU A 17 -12.98 8.65 6.14
N LEU A 18 -11.77 8.83 6.69
CA LEU A 18 -10.84 7.74 6.95
C LEU A 18 -11.40 6.77 7.99
N LEU A 19 -10.98 5.52 7.87
CA LEU A 19 -11.38 4.46 8.77
C LEU A 19 -10.71 4.60 10.14
N SER A 20 -9.57 5.27 10.25
CA SER A 20 -9.00 5.66 11.54
C SER A 20 -8.06 6.87 11.41
N ASP A 21 -7.42 7.26 12.51
CA ASP A 21 -6.34 8.24 12.52
C ASP A 21 -4.95 7.60 12.34
N TRP A 22 -4.87 6.29 12.10
CA TRP A 22 -3.62 5.65 11.70
C TRP A 22 -3.16 6.22 10.36
N LYS A 23 -1.87 6.55 10.26
CA LYS A 23 -1.25 6.95 9.00
C LYS A 23 0.22 6.53 8.99
N PRO A 24 0.69 5.85 7.93
CA PRO A 24 2.11 5.57 7.77
C PRO A 24 2.91 6.84 7.46
N ILE A 25 4.20 6.85 7.81
CA ILE A 25 5.10 7.97 7.52
C ILE A 25 6.05 7.54 6.41
N TYR A 26 5.93 8.21 5.26
CA TYR A 26 6.78 8.02 4.09
C TYR A 26 7.32 9.38 3.67
N THR A 27 8.64 9.53 3.66
CA THR A 27 9.33 10.79 3.34
C THR A 27 10.01 10.68 1.98
N GLY A 28 10.19 11.80 1.29
CA GLY A 28 10.85 11.83 -0.03
C GLY A 28 10.00 11.35 -1.22
N SER A 29 8.78 10.87 -1.01
CA SER A 29 7.84 10.53 -2.08
C SER A 29 7.50 11.75 -2.93
N THR A 30 7.48 11.59 -4.26
CA THR A 30 7.10 12.65 -5.20
C THR A 30 5.58 12.84 -5.28
N ALA A 31 4.80 11.82 -4.91
CA ALA A 31 3.36 11.93 -4.72
C ALA A 31 2.87 10.97 -3.63
N GLN A 32 1.83 11.36 -2.90
CA GLN A 32 1.13 10.51 -1.95
C GLN A 32 -0.37 10.57 -2.23
N PHE A 33 -1.03 9.44 -2.06
CA PHE A 33 -2.48 9.34 -2.14
C PHE A 33 -3.01 8.59 -0.92
N LEU A 34 -4.09 9.10 -0.36
CA LEU A 34 -4.80 8.53 0.77
C LEU A 34 -6.29 8.70 0.56
N ARG A 35 -7.03 7.59 0.57
CA ARG A 35 -8.50 7.60 0.47
C ARG A 35 -9.13 6.40 1.15
N ASN A 36 -10.29 6.62 1.75
CA ASN A 36 -11.16 5.55 2.23
C ASN A 36 -12.14 5.12 1.13
N TYR A 37 -12.43 3.82 1.09
CA TYR A 37 -13.45 3.24 0.23
C TYR A 37 -14.42 2.42 1.05
N ARG A 38 -15.72 2.54 0.75
CA ARG A 38 -16.80 1.83 1.44
C ARG A 38 -17.60 0.95 0.51
N ASN A 39 -18.08 -0.17 1.04
CA ASN A 39 -19.00 -1.07 0.37
C ASN A 39 -19.78 -1.90 1.40
N ASN A 40 -21.12 -1.76 1.43
CA ASN A 40 -22.02 -2.54 2.29
C ASN A 40 -21.56 -2.59 3.77
N GLY A 41 -21.23 -1.44 4.35
CA GLY A 41 -20.76 -1.34 5.75
C GLY A 41 -19.29 -1.72 5.97
N ARG A 42 -18.62 -2.30 4.97
CA ARG A 42 -17.17 -2.57 4.98
C ARG A 42 -16.42 -1.33 4.50
N SER A 43 -15.21 -1.14 5.01
CA SER A 43 -14.37 0.03 4.69
C SER A 43 -12.91 -0.39 4.52
N VAL A 44 -12.21 0.19 3.54
CA VAL A 44 -10.79 -0.03 3.29
C VAL A 44 -10.11 1.32 3.04
N ASP A 45 -9.06 1.62 3.79
CA ASP A 45 -8.18 2.74 3.48
C ASP A 45 -7.09 2.28 2.51
N LEU A 46 -6.87 3.06 1.45
CA LEU A 46 -5.79 2.88 0.47
C LEU A 46 -4.79 4.02 0.64
N TYR A 47 -3.52 3.64 0.82
CA TYR A 47 -2.37 4.53 0.83
C TYR A 47 -1.46 4.15 -0.34
N ILE A 48 -0.99 5.16 -1.07
CA ILE A 48 -0.01 5.00 -2.14
C ILE A 48 1.08 6.04 -1.94
N SER A 49 2.33 5.60 -1.86
CA SER A 49 3.51 6.47 -1.80
C SER A 49 4.36 6.25 -3.04
N TYR A 50 4.37 7.23 -3.95
CA TYR A 50 5.07 7.16 -5.24
C TYR A 50 6.42 7.85 -5.17
N TYR A 51 7.44 7.21 -5.72
CA TYR A 51 8.82 7.67 -5.76
C TYR A 51 9.35 7.66 -7.19
N ARG A 52 10.03 8.74 -7.56
CA ARG A 52 10.74 8.94 -8.82
C ARG A 52 11.96 9.80 -8.55
N ASP A 53 13.02 9.61 -9.34
CA ASP A 53 14.29 10.34 -9.22
C ASP A 53 14.87 10.21 -7.80
N GLN A 54 14.86 8.97 -7.29
CA GLN A 54 15.23 8.61 -5.94
C GLN A 54 16.69 8.97 -5.65
N LYS A 55 16.87 9.69 -4.54
CA LYS A 55 18.18 10.09 -4.01
C LYS A 55 18.39 9.45 -2.65
N GLN A 56 19.64 9.33 -2.25
CA GLN A 56 19.98 8.84 -0.91
C GLN A 56 19.23 9.62 0.17
N GLY A 57 18.53 8.90 1.06
CA GLY A 57 17.68 9.48 2.11
C GLY A 57 16.27 9.89 1.67
N LEU A 58 15.95 9.88 0.38
CA LEU A 58 14.62 10.20 -0.17
C LEU A 58 14.09 9.04 -1.03
N GLU A 59 14.53 7.82 -0.72
CA GLU A 59 14.20 6.60 -1.44
C GLU A 59 13.08 5.84 -0.75
N LEU A 60 12.34 5.04 -1.52
CA LEU A 60 11.21 4.26 -1.02
C LEU A 60 11.67 3.24 0.04
N ILE A 61 12.75 2.52 -0.26
CA ILE A 61 13.33 1.54 0.64
C ILE A 61 14.32 2.27 1.56
N ASN A 62 13.77 2.90 2.60
CA ASN A 62 14.46 3.67 3.63
C ASN A 62 13.89 3.28 5.02
N SER A 63 14.76 3.15 6.02
CA SER A 63 14.37 2.88 7.42
C SER A 63 13.54 4.00 8.06
N GLU A 64 13.61 5.22 7.53
CA GLU A 64 12.78 6.34 7.99
C GLU A 64 11.32 6.23 7.51
N ASN A 65 11.07 5.42 6.48
CA ASN A 65 9.71 5.11 6.04
C ASN A 65 9.14 4.01 6.94
N VAL A 66 8.15 4.35 7.74
CA VAL A 66 7.62 3.48 8.80
C VAL A 66 6.10 3.35 8.71
N LEU A 67 5.61 2.13 8.93
CA LEU A 67 4.19 1.82 8.96
C LEU A 67 3.51 2.40 10.20
N VAL A 68 4.22 2.39 11.32
CA VAL A 68 3.80 2.92 12.62
C VAL A 68 4.96 3.72 13.21
N PRO A 69 4.77 5.00 13.54
CA PRO A 69 5.81 5.80 14.17
C PRO A 69 6.08 5.32 15.61
N GLU A 70 7.34 5.20 16.02
CA GLU A 70 7.66 4.76 17.38
C GLU A 70 7.32 5.82 18.45
N LYS A 71 7.59 7.10 18.15
CA LYS A 71 7.48 8.18 19.13
C LYS A 71 6.14 8.90 19.03
N GLY A 72 5.37 8.90 20.12
CA GLY A 72 4.13 9.68 20.25
C GLY A 72 2.92 9.11 19.50
N SER A 73 3.06 7.94 18.88
CA SER A 73 1.96 7.20 18.27
C SER A 73 1.20 6.41 19.34
N LYS A 74 -0.12 6.36 19.24
CA LYS A 74 -0.97 5.42 19.99
C LYS A 74 -1.10 4.06 19.29
N TRP A 75 -0.65 3.99 18.04
CA TRP A 75 -0.66 2.79 17.22
C TRP A 75 0.61 1.99 17.46
N HIS A 76 0.47 0.67 17.42
CA HIS A 76 1.56 -0.28 17.56
C HIS A 76 1.41 -1.37 16.50
N ASP A 77 2.54 -1.90 16.03
CA ASP A 77 2.55 -3.13 15.27
C ASP A 77 2.48 -4.33 16.23
N ALA A 78 1.36 -5.04 16.21
CA ALA A 78 1.08 -6.21 17.04
C ALA A 78 1.55 -7.52 16.38
N GLY A 79 2.14 -7.44 15.18
CA GLY A 79 2.82 -8.55 14.54
C GLY A 79 2.70 -8.50 13.02
N GLU A 80 3.73 -9.03 12.37
CA GLU A 80 3.81 -9.14 10.93
C GLU A 80 3.89 -10.60 10.47
N ASP A 81 3.29 -10.87 9.31
CA ASP A 81 3.32 -12.16 8.62
C ASP A 81 3.41 -11.92 7.10
N MET A 82 3.67 -12.98 6.34
CA MET A 82 3.54 -12.97 4.88
C MET A 82 2.24 -13.66 4.47
N ARG A 83 1.54 -13.14 3.48
CA ARG A 83 0.29 -13.72 2.98
C ARG A 83 0.29 -13.79 1.46
N THR A 84 -0.14 -14.92 0.92
CA THR A 84 -0.45 -15.05 -0.51
C THR A 84 -1.85 -14.50 -0.77
N ILE A 85 -1.96 -13.62 -1.76
CA ILE A 85 -3.21 -13.01 -2.20
C ILE A 85 -3.37 -13.22 -3.71
N SER A 86 -4.59 -13.06 -4.19
CA SER A 86 -4.83 -12.93 -5.63
C SER A 86 -4.74 -11.45 -6.01
N LEU A 87 -3.72 -11.09 -6.78
CA LEU A 87 -3.55 -9.76 -7.37
C LEU A 87 -3.73 -9.90 -8.89
N ASP A 88 -4.80 -9.30 -9.42
CA ASP A 88 -5.27 -9.54 -10.77
C ASP A 88 -5.55 -11.05 -11.04
N ALA A 89 -4.77 -11.69 -11.91
CA ALA A 89 -4.88 -13.09 -12.27
C ALA A 89 -3.68 -13.94 -11.78
N GLN A 90 -2.87 -13.39 -10.87
CA GLN A 90 -1.66 -14.03 -10.36
C GLN A 90 -1.70 -14.10 -8.83
N GLU A 91 -1.01 -15.10 -8.28
CA GLU A 91 -0.75 -15.17 -6.85
C GLU A 91 0.45 -14.30 -6.52
N GLU A 92 0.28 -13.40 -5.56
CA GLU A 92 1.33 -12.51 -5.10
C GLU A 92 1.47 -12.59 -3.58
N ILE A 93 2.69 -12.35 -3.09
CA ILE A 93 2.96 -12.32 -1.66
C ILE A 93 2.96 -10.88 -1.18
N VAL A 94 2.14 -10.59 -0.17
CA VAL A 94 2.11 -9.30 0.54
C VAL A 94 2.63 -9.44 1.96
N LYS A 95 3.16 -8.35 2.52
CA LYS A 95 3.36 -8.23 3.97
C LYS A 95 2.03 -7.91 4.63
N GLN A 96 1.69 -8.67 5.65
CA GLN A 96 0.50 -8.47 6.48
C GLN A 96 0.92 -8.00 7.86
N ASN A 97 0.45 -6.82 8.28
CA ASN A 97 0.70 -6.26 9.59
C ASN A 97 -0.61 -6.15 10.37
N ARG A 98 -0.62 -6.59 11.63
CA ARG A 98 -1.72 -6.35 12.58
C ARG A 98 -1.40 -5.11 13.37
N LEU A 99 -2.14 -4.04 13.16
CA LEU A 99 -1.93 -2.79 13.87
C LEU A 99 -2.97 -2.64 14.97
N HIS A 100 -2.56 -2.13 16.11
CA HIS A 100 -3.44 -1.99 17.25
C HIS A 100 -3.30 -0.61 17.91
N SER A 101 -4.45 -0.05 18.27
CA SER A 101 -4.60 1.11 19.15
C SER A 101 -5.61 0.75 20.26
N PRO A 102 -5.71 1.53 21.35
CA PRO A 102 -6.60 1.20 22.46
C PRO A 102 -8.08 0.99 22.09
N SER A 103 -8.54 1.49 20.94
CA SER A 103 -9.95 1.42 20.53
C SER A 103 -10.19 0.74 19.18
N ILE A 104 -9.14 0.49 18.39
CA ILE A 104 -9.28 -0.03 17.01
C ILE A 104 -8.09 -0.94 16.70
N SER A 105 -8.36 -2.09 16.09
CA SER A 105 -7.36 -2.93 15.43
C SER A 105 -7.53 -2.87 13.91
N LEU A 106 -6.42 -2.86 13.17
CA LEU A 106 -6.39 -2.83 11.72
C LEU A 106 -5.56 -3.98 11.18
N LEU A 107 -6.04 -4.60 10.11
CA LEU A 107 -5.24 -5.45 9.27
C LEU A 107 -4.75 -4.60 8.10
N ALA A 108 -3.43 -4.53 7.91
CA ALA A 108 -2.82 -3.82 6.80
C ALA A 108 -2.04 -4.80 5.91
N TRP A 109 -2.27 -4.73 4.60
CA TRP A 109 -1.43 -5.38 3.59
C TRP A 109 -0.60 -4.35 2.86
N ARG A 110 0.68 -4.68 2.62
CA ARG A 110 1.60 -3.82 1.89
C ARG A 110 2.53 -4.57 0.97
N TRP A 111 2.84 -3.95 -0.16
CA TRP A 111 3.79 -4.45 -1.15
C TRP A 111 4.29 -3.30 -2.04
N TYR A 112 5.32 -3.60 -2.82
CA TYR A 112 6.00 -2.66 -3.70
C TYR A 112 5.71 -2.97 -5.16
N TRP A 113 5.35 -1.95 -5.92
CA TRP A 113 5.36 -1.96 -7.37
C TRP A 113 6.59 -1.22 -7.88
N ILE A 114 7.42 -1.87 -8.70
CA ILE A 114 8.69 -1.32 -9.20
C ILE A 114 8.81 -1.62 -10.70
N GLY A 115 8.61 -0.59 -11.51
CA GLY A 115 8.77 -0.70 -12.97
C GLY A 115 7.95 -1.82 -13.62
N GLY A 116 6.77 -2.14 -13.08
CA GLY A 116 5.86 -3.16 -13.61
C GLY A 116 5.91 -4.53 -12.91
N GLU A 117 6.82 -4.72 -11.97
CA GLU A 117 6.96 -5.94 -11.16
C GLU A 117 6.57 -5.66 -9.70
N GLU A 118 5.99 -6.65 -9.02
CA GLU A 118 5.51 -6.56 -7.64
C GLU A 118 6.43 -7.35 -6.68
N THR A 119 6.58 -6.89 -5.44
CA THR A 119 7.24 -7.66 -4.37
C THR A 119 6.91 -7.11 -2.99
N ALA A 120 6.81 -7.96 -1.97
CA ALA A 120 6.74 -7.51 -0.58
C ALA A 120 8.08 -7.58 0.17
N ASN A 121 9.16 -8.02 -0.49
CA ASN A 121 10.46 -8.14 0.12
C ASN A 121 11.31 -6.88 -0.19
N PRO A 122 11.72 -6.10 0.84
CA PRO A 122 12.47 -4.86 0.64
C PRO A 122 13.84 -5.08 -0.01
N TYR A 123 14.47 -6.24 0.20
CA TYR A 123 15.76 -6.56 -0.43
C TYR A 123 15.61 -6.85 -1.91
N TRP A 124 14.57 -7.59 -2.30
CA TRP A 124 14.24 -7.80 -3.72
C TRP A 124 13.86 -6.49 -4.39
N ALA A 125 13.07 -5.65 -3.72
CA ALA A 125 12.76 -4.31 -4.18
C ALA A 125 14.03 -3.48 -4.47
N LYS A 126 15.00 -3.48 -3.53
CA LYS A 126 16.27 -2.77 -3.71
C LYS A 126 17.08 -3.32 -4.89
N LEU A 127 17.08 -4.65 -5.09
CA LEU A 127 17.73 -5.28 -6.23
C LEU A 127 17.06 -4.90 -7.56
N MET A 128 15.73 -4.87 -7.62
CA MET A 128 14.99 -4.44 -8.81
C MET A 128 15.27 -3.00 -9.18
N LEU A 129 15.32 -2.10 -8.19
CA LEU A 129 15.72 -0.70 -8.36
C LEU A 129 17.14 -0.58 -8.92
N ALA A 130 18.10 -1.30 -8.33
CA ALA A 130 19.49 -1.31 -8.79
C ALA A 130 19.61 -1.85 -10.23
N ARG A 131 18.91 -2.95 -10.54
CA ARG A 131 18.85 -3.54 -11.88
C ARG A 131 18.28 -2.54 -12.89
N ASN A 132 17.16 -1.87 -12.57
CA ASN A 132 16.54 -0.90 -13.46
C ASN A 132 17.50 0.28 -13.76
N LYS A 133 18.16 0.80 -12.72
CA LYS A 133 19.16 1.86 -12.86
C LYS A 133 20.34 1.45 -13.75
N LEU A 134 20.87 0.23 -13.57
CA LEU A 134 21.96 -0.31 -14.40
C LEU A 134 21.57 -0.48 -15.87
N LEU A 135 20.31 -0.84 -16.14
CA LEU A 135 19.77 -1.00 -17.49
C LEU A 135 19.29 0.32 -18.12
N GLY A 136 19.53 1.46 -17.46
CA GLY A 136 19.04 2.77 -17.92
C GLY A 136 17.51 2.89 -17.95
N ARG A 137 16.80 2.05 -17.19
CA ARG A 137 15.36 2.15 -16.96
C ARG A 137 15.10 3.16 -15.84
N GLY A 138 13.90 3.74 -15.81
CA GLY A 138 13.46 4.61 -14.72
C GLY A 138 13.50 3.92 -13.35
N ASP A 139 13.48 4.71 -12.29
CA ASP A 139 13.51 4.26 -10.89
C ASP A 139 12.15 4.42 -10.19
N ASP A 140 11.08 4.49 -10.98
CA ASP A 140 9.72 4.58 -10.47
C ASP A 140 9.40 3.39 -9.57
N ALA A 141 9.02 3.72 -8.34
CA ALA A 141 8.65 2.74 -7.34
C ALA A 141 7.54 3.26 -6.45
N VAL A 142 6.72 2.34 -5.98
CA VAL A 142 5.51 2.66 -5.24
C VAL A 142 5.37 1.66 -4.11
N GLU A 143 5.06 2.12 -2.90
CA GLU A 143 4.45 1.25 -1.90
C GLU A 143 2.96 1.48 -1.84
N ILE A 144 2.23 0.37 -1.91
CA ILE A 144 0.78 0.31 -1.83
C ILE A 144 0.45 -0.31 -0.49
N ILE A 145 -0.45 0.32 0.26
CA ILE A 145 -0.92 -0.19 1.55
C ILE A 145 -2.44 -0.14 1.56
N VAL A 146 -3.08 -1.27 1.84
CA VAL A 146 -4.53 -1.35 2.08
C VAL A 146 -4.79 -1.77 3.50
N ALA A 147 -5.72 -1.12 4.19
CA ALA A 147 -6.03 -1.41 5.58
C ALA A 147 -7.53 -1.44 5.88
N THR A 148 -7.95 -2.35 6.74
CA THR A 148 -9.34 -2.46 7.20
C THR A 148 -9.41 -2.77 8.70
N ARG A 149 -10.55 -2.47 9.35
CA ARG A 149 -10.75 -2.81 10.77
C ARG A 149 -10.98 -4.32 10.91
N TYR A 150 -10.57 -4.84 12.05
CA TYR A 150 -10.99 -6.16 12.51
C TYR A 150 -11.23 -6.13 14.02
N GLU A 151 -12.11 -7.01 14.49
CA GLU A 151 -12.36 -7.22 15.92
C GLU A 151 -11.78 -8.58 16.32
N ASP A 152 -12.48 -9.67 16.00
CA ASP A 152 -12.11 -11.01 16.44
C ASP A 152 -11.44 -11.87 15.36
N SER A 153 -11.65 -11.55 14.08
CA SER A 153 -11.21 -12.40 12.96
C SER A 153 -10.32 -11.65 11.97
N VAL A 154 -9.04 -12.04 11.95
CA VAL A 154 -8.08 -11.57 10.94
C VAL A 154 -8.46 -12.09 9.55
N ASP A 155 -9.00 -13.30 9.43
CA ASP A 155 -9.36 -13.87 8.13
C ASP A 155 -10.62 -13.23 7.51
N GLU A 156 -11.56 -12.75 8.32
CA GLU A 156 -12.66 -11.94 7.82
C GLU A 156 -12.15 -10.62 7.23
N ALA A 157 -11.27 -9.92 7.96
CA ALA A 157 -10.64 -8.70 7.47
C ALA A 157 -9.78 -8.94 6.22
N ALA A 158 -9.03 -10.05 6.18
CA ALA A 158 -8.30 -10.48 5.00
C ALA A 158 -9.22 -10.70 3.79
N SER A 159 -10.41 -11.26 4.01
CA SER A 159 -11.41 -11.44 2.95
C SER A 159 -11.94 -10.09 2.44
N VAL A 160 -12.11 -9.10 3.32
CA VAL A 160 -12.46 -7.72 2.92
C VAL A 160 -11.37 -7.08 2.08
N LEU A 161 -10.11 -7.22 2.48
CA LEU A 161 -8.97 -6.71 1.71
C LEU A 161 -8.86 -7.42 0.35
N GLN A 162 -9.00 -8.74 0.31
CA GLN A 162 -9.00 -9.51 -0.94
C GLN A 162 -10.12 -9.05 -1.89
N ASP A 163 -11.34 -8.89 -1.39
CA ASP A 163 -12.47 -8.33 -2.14
C ASP A 163 -12.17 -6.95 -2.72
N PHE A 164 -11.50 -6.09 -1.95
CA PHE A 164 -11.10 -4.76 -2.40
C PHE A 164 -10.04 -4.83 -3.49
N ILE A 165 -9.01 -5.65 -3.31
CA ILE A 165 -7.94 -5.82 -4.29
C ILE A 165 -8.47 -6.39 -5.60
N THR A 166 -9.31 -7.43 -5.57
CA THR A 166 -9.89 -8.02 -6.78
C THR A 166 -10.67 -6.98 -7.61
N ASP A 167 -11.38 -6.06 -6.98
CA ASP A 167 -12.17 -5.04 -7.68
C ASP A 167 -11.34 -3.82 -8.15
N THR A 168 -10.18 -3.56 -7.53
CA THR A 168 -9.44 -2.29 -7.70
C THR A 168 -8.07 -2.45 -8.37
N ALA A 169 -7.43 -3.61 -8.25
CA ALA A 169 -6.06 -3.86 -8.72
C ALA A 169 -5.83 -3.50 -10.19
N PRO A 170 -6.70 -3.87 -11.16
CA PRO A 170 -6.46 -3.54 -12.56
C PRO A 170 -6.35 -2.02 -12.79
N THR A 171 -7.11 -1.24 -12.01
CA THR A 171 -7.10 0.21 -12.17
C THR A 171 -5.97 0.88 -11.41
N ILE A 172 -5.60 0.38 -10.22
CA ILE A 172 -4.41 0.85 -9.50
C ILE A 172 -3.18 0.60 -10.37
N THR A 173 -2.97 -0.63 -10.84
CA THR A 173 -1.87 -1.01 -11.73
C THR A 173 -1.86 -0.18 -13.02
N GLY A 174 -3.03 0.05 -13.62
CA GLY A 174 -3.17 0.92 -14.79
C GLY A 174 -2.76 2.38 -14.51
N ALA A 175 -3.17 2.95 -13.38
CA ALA A 175 -2.79 4.29 -12.97
C ALA A 175 -1.29 4.42 -12.71
N LEU A 176 -0.67 3.43 -12.07
CA LEU A 176 0.76 3.40 -11.81
C LEU A 176 1.59 3.28 -13.09
N ARG A 177 1.17 2.42 -14.04
CA ARG A 177 1.80 2.32 -15.36
C ARG A 177 1.69 3.63 -16.14
N ASN A 178 0.52 4.28 -16.12
CA ASN A 178 0.32 5.57 -16.76
C ASN A 178 1.19 6.67 -16.13
N ALA A 179 1.36 6.65 -14.81
CA ALA A 179 2.26 7.54 -14.11
C ALA A 179 3.72 7.33 -14.53
N ALA A 180 4.19 6.08 -14.59
CA ALA A 180 5.56 5.74 -14.99
C ALA A 180 5.91 6.09 -16.46
N ASN A 181 4.92 6.13 -17.35
CA ASN A 181 5.12 6.45 -18.77
C ASN A 181 5.10 7.96 -19.10
N ARG A 182 4.84 8.81 -18.11
CA ARG A 182 4.82 10.28 -18.25
C ARG A 182 6.14 10.88 -17.80
#